data_AF-A0AA40FUN1-F1
#
_entry.id   AF-A0AA40FUN1-F1
#
_cell.length_a   1.000
_cell.length_b   1.000
_cell.length_c   1.000
_cell.angle_alpha   90.00
_cell.angle_beta   90.00
_cell.angle_gamma   90.00
#
_symmetry.space_group_name_H-M   'P 1'
#
loop_
_entity.id
_entity.type
_entity.pdbx_description
1 polymer ?
#
loop_
_entity_poly.entity_id
_entity_poly.type
_entity_poly.pdbx_seq_one_letter_code
_entity_poly.pdbx_strand_id
1 'polypeptide(L)'
;MENRELESINKMFRDDRVLNKINQMFISLQQQKVQTINAFLQLVIETLINGMKENDSLFRKMYKKIIYCGSFYKGTKIGEPNEFDLNIILKIPINYCYINFHPISPGYVELSITDDVQAYATAEIYNLTYRERRRLDKLIIDHILNPNGFRQWIKSIIDQVINELPGFRNERELLVNNSFKAKIKRSESGPAITLIINIPDQNECISVDLVPALSFNITFAERLTTKFHILQERRNKEWFAIPIPEKDSNFDTKSRWRLSFSHQENEMLEMYGPVKPIIRLIKKLRDTQNWKNIASYYIETVCLNKLTECNMVINKTSQTLFFFTVICKI
;
A
#
# COMPACT_ATOMS: atom_id res chain seq x y z
N MET A 1 26.67 0.63 26.61
CA MET A 1 27.22 1.97 26.37
C MET A 1 27.21 2.70 27.69
N GLU A 2 28.39 3.06 28.19
CA GLU A 2 28.53 3.80 29.44
C GLU A 2 27.99 5.22 29.28
N ASN A 3 27.35 5.78 30.33
CA ASN A 3 26.67 7.07 30.30
C ASN A 3 27.51 8.23 29.74
N ARG A 4 28.85 8.19 29.88
CA ARG A 4 29.77 9.22 29.36
C ARG A 4 29.89 9.23 27.84
N GLU A 5 29.86 8.07 27.19
CA GLU A 5 29.91 7.99 25.72
C GLU A 5 28.62 8.52 25.11
N LEU A 6 27.48 8.18 25.72
CA LEU A 6 26.17 8.65 25.28
C LEU A 6 26.04 10.18 25.43
N GLU A 7 26.56 10.77 26.51
CA GLU A 7 26.62 12.23 26.69
C GLU A 7 27.52 12.93 25.66
N SER A 8 28.66 12.33 25.32
CA SER A 8 29.59 12.84 24.31
C SER A 8 28.96 12.83 22.91
N ILE A 9 28.35 11.70 22.52
CA ILE A 9 27.60 11.54 21.26
C ILE A 9 26.44 12.53 21.20
N ASN A 10 25.69 12.68 22.30
CA ASN A 10 24.60 13.64 22.41
C ASN A 10 25.06 15.08 22.28
N LYS A 11 26.30 15.43 22.61
CA LYS A 11 26.86 16.77 22.43
C LYS A 11 27.34 16.99 20.98
N MET A 12 27.95 15.96 20.39
CA MET A 12 28.51 16.00 19.04
C MET A 12 27.43 16.15 17.95
N PHE A 13 26.26 15.52 18.15
CA PHE A 13 25.20 15.49 17.13
C PHE A 13 24.01 16.40 17.40
N ARG A 14 24.16 17.46 18.22
CA ARG A 14 23.06 18.41 18.52
C ARG A 14 22.67 19.30 17.34
N ASP A 15 23.55 19.47 16.37
CA ASP A 15 23.39 20.41 15.28
C ASP A 15 22.78 19.75 14.04
N ASP A 16 21.64 20.30 13.60
CA ASP A 16 20.90 19.82 12.42
C ASP A 16 21.21 20.63 11.15
N ARG A 17 22.06 21.66 11.20
CA ARG A 17 22.33 22.54 10.05
C ARG A 17 22.80 21.79 8.80
N VAL A 18 23.75 20.87 8.95
CA VAL A 18 24.29 20.08 7.84
C VAL A 18 23.22 19.13 7.28
N LEU A 19 22.51 18.43 8.15
CA LEU A 19 21.45 17.51 7.77
C LEU A 19 20.29 18.23 7.05
N ASN A 20 19.89 19.40 7.54
CA ASN A 20 18.88 20.24 6.90
C ASN A 20 19.31 20.70 5.51
N LYS A 21 20.58 21.10 5.35
CA LYS A 21 21.13 21.49 4.05
C LYS A 21 21.12 20.32 3.05
N ILE A 22 21.52 19.12 3.49
CA ILE A 22 21.44 17.91 2.65
C ILE A 22 20.00 17.61 2.23
N ASN A 23 19.05 17.70 3.18
CA ASN A 23 17.63 17.47 2.91
C ASN A 23 17.05 18.45 1.88
N GLN A 24 17.42 19.73 1.96
CA GLN A 24 16.97 20.74 1.02
C GLN A 24 17.56 20.52 -0.37
N MET A 25 18.86 20.23 -0.47
CA MET A 25 19.56 20.17 -1.75
C MET A 25 19.32 18.88 -2.53
N PHE A 26 19.13 17.73 -1.86
CA PHE A 26 19.23 16.43 -2.51
C PHE A 26 18.03 15.49 -2.29
N ILE A 27 17.09 15.86 -1.42
CA ILE A 27 16.02 14.95 -0.95
C ILE A 27 14.61 15.52 -1.19
N SER A 28 14.46 16.84 -1.17
CA SER A 28 13.13 17.47 -1.28
C SER A 28 12.60 17.42 -2.72
N LEU A 29 11.32 17.05 -2.86
CA LEU A 29 10.63 17.02 -4.15
C LEU A 29 10.07 18.39 -4.51
N GLN A 30 10.00 18.69 -5.81
CA GLN A 30 9.36 19.90 -6.30
C GLN A 30 7.84 19.81 -6.14
N GLN A 31 7.28 20.63 -5.24
CA GLN A 31 5.88 20.56 -4.82
C GLN A 31 4.88 20.78 -5.97
N GLN A 32 5.19 21.67 -6.91
CA GLN A 32 4.29 21.98 -8.03
C GLN A 32 4.18 20.79 -9.01
N LYS A 33 5.30 20.14 -9.37
CA LYS A 33 5.32 18.92 -10.20
C LYS A 33 4.48 17.80 -9.56
N VAL A 34 4.63 17.63 -8.24
CA VAL A 34 3.88 16.64 -7.44
C VAL A 34 2.36 16.88 -7.47
N GLN A 35 1.91 18.13 -7.31
CA GLN A 35 0.49 18.45 -7.33
C GLN A 35 -0.15 18.18 -8.70
N THR A 36 0.51 18.62 -9.77
CA THR A 36 0.03 18.43 -11.14
C THR A 36 -0.08 16.95 -11.50
N ILE A 37 0.95 16.15 -11.20
CA ILE A 37 0.94 14.72 -11.49
C ILE A 37 -0.19 14.01 -10.72
N ASN A 38 -0.37 14.32 -9.43
CA ASN A 38 -1.44 13.73 -8.63
C ASN A 38 -2.84 14.04 -9.19
N ALA A 39 -3.07 15.28 -9.64
CA ALA A 39 -4.35 15.67 -10.21
C ALA A 39 -4.68 14.86 -11.47
N PHE A 40 -3.73 14.73 -12.39
CA PHE A 40 -3.94 13.91 -13.60
C PHE A 40 -4.06 12.42 -13.29
N LEU A 41 -3.20 11.90 -12.41
CA LEU A 41 -3.24 10.50 -12.00
C LEU A 41 -4.59 10.16 -11.38
N GLN A 42 -5.13 11.02 -10.51
CA GLN A 42 -6.44 10.82 -9.92
C GLN A 42 -7.53 10.67 -10.98
N LEU A 43 -7.57 11.56 -11.98
CA LEU A 43 -8.56 11.50 -13.06
C LEU A 43 -8.44 10.22 -13.91
N VAL A 44 -7.20 9.80 -14.23
CA VAL A 44 -6.95 8.54 -14.95
C VAL A 44 -7.46 7.34 -14.15
N ILE A 45 -7.13 7.26 -12.86
CA ILE A 45 -7.54 6.15 -12.00
C ILE A 45 -9.05 6.12 -11.78
N GLU A 46 -9.69 7.27 -11.59
CA GLU A 46 -11.15 7.36 -11.47
C GLU A 46 -11.85 6.86 -12.74
N THR A 47 -11.34 7.25 -13.91
CA THR A 47 -11.88 6.81 -15.21
C THR A 47 -11.73 5.29 -15.36
N LEU A 48 -10.57 4.72 -15.04
CA LEU A 48 -10.35 3.28 -15.07
C LEU A 48 -11.29 2.53 -14.11
N ILE A 49 -11.41 3.00 -12.86
CA ILE A 49 -12.27 2.37 -11.86
C ILE A 49 -13.74 2.42 -12.28
N ASN A 50 -14.19 3.49 -12.94
CA ASN A 50 -15.55 3.57 -13.46
C ASN A 50 -15.77 2.53 -14.57
N GLY A 51 -14.84 2.37 -15.51
CA GLY A 51 -14.88 1.28 -16.50
C GLY A 51 -14.91 -0.10 -15.85
N MET A 52 -14.14 -0.32 -14.77
CA MET A 52 -14.17 -1.58 -14.03
C MET A 52 -15.54 -1.87 -13.39
N LYS A 53 -16.22 -0.84 -12.87
CA LYS A 53 -17.57 -0.96 -12.30
C LYS A 53 -18.65 -1.22 -13.35
N GLU A 54 -18.46 -0.70 -14.56
CA GLU A 54 -19.36 -0.94 -15.69
C GLU A 54 -19.22 -2.37 -16.21
N ASN A 55 -17.98 -2.87 -16.30
CA ASN A 55 -17.66 -4.19 -16.84
C ASN A 55 -17.97 -5.35 -15.89
N ASP A 56 -17.85 -5.15 -14.56
CA ASP A 56 -18.15 -6.21 -13.59
C ASP A 56 -19.06 -5.71 -12.44
N SER A 57 -20.30 -6.23 -12.42
CA SER A 57 -21.30 -5.84 -11.44
C SER A 57 -20.99 -6.32 -10.01
N LEU A 58 -20.29 -7.45 -9.84
CA LEU A 58 -19.82 -7.92 -8.54
C LEU A 58 -18.72 -6.98 -8.02
N PHE A 59 -17.77 -6.60 -8.88
CA PHE A 59 -16.75 -5.62 -8.54
C PHE A 59 -17.39 -4.30 -8.12
N ARG A 60 -18.39 -3.82 -8.85
CA ARG A 60 -19.12 -2.60 -8.50
C ARG A 60 -19.73 -2.66 -7.09
N LYS A 61 -20.29 -3.81 -6.70
CA LYS A 61 -20.87 -4.01 -5.35
C LYS A 61 -19.81 -4.16 -4.27
N MET A 62 -18.66 -4.74 -4.60
CA MET A 62 -17.56 -4.97 -3.66
C MET A 62 -16.65 -3.74 -3.50
N TYR A 63 -16.53 -2.91 -4.54
CA TYR A 63 -15.65 -1.75 -4.54
C TYR A 63 -16.06 -0.76 -3.45
N LYS A 64 -15.09 -0.40 -2.61
CA LYS A 64 -15.26 0.61 -1.57
C LYS A 64 -14.61 1.94 -1.95
N LYS A 65 -13.31 1.90 -2.24
CA LYS A 65 -12.48 3.10 -2.51
C LYS A 65 -11.13 2.71 -3.09
N ILE A 66 -10.42 3.70 -3.65
CA ILE A 66 -8.97 3.64 -3.84
C ILE A 66 -8.32 4.30 -2.63
N ILE A 67 -7.21 3.73 -2.17
CA ILE A 67 -6.31 4.42 -1.25
C ILE A 67 -4.94 4.55 -1.89
N TYR A 68 -4.34 5.71 -1.67
CA TYR A 68 -3.01 6.06 -2.14
C TYR A 68 -2.01 5.67 -1.06
N CYS A 69 -1.19 4.69 -1.38
CA CYS A 69 -0.29 3.99 -0.47
C CYS A 69 1.17 4.26 -0.82
N GLY A 70 2.08 3.64 -0.08
CA GLY A 70 3.50 3.65 -0.46
C GLY A 70 4.23 4.93 -0.09
N SER A 71 5.51 4.94 -0.44
CA SER A 71 6.46 5.93 0.11
C SER A 71 6.19 7.36 -0.37
N PHE A 72 5.60 7.53 -1.54
CA PHE A 72 5.27 8.84 -2.09
C PHE A 72 4.22 9.54 -1.23
N TYR A 73 3.07 8.91 -1.01
CA TYR A 73 1.98 9.48 -0.21
C TYR A 73 2.29 9.53 1.29
N LYS A 74 3.16 8.64 1.78
CA LYS A 74 3.73 8.73 3.14
C LYS A 74 4.69 9.92 3.32
N GLY A 75 5.17 10.53 2.24
CA GLY A 75 6.18 11.59 2.27
C GLY A 75 7.61 11.09 2.55
N THR A 76 7.87 9.81 2.26
CA THR A 76 9.15 9.13 2.49
C THR A 76 9.83 8.69 1.18
N LYS A 77 9.29 9.06 0.01
CA LYS A 77 9.90 8.82 -1.31
C LYS A 77 11.13 9.68 -1.51
N ILE A 78 12.06 9.15 -2.28
CA ILE A 78 13.24 9.85 -2.80
C ILE A 78 13.29 9.65 -4.33
N GLY A 79 13.90 10.60 -5.04
CA GLY A 79 13.91 10.61 -6.51
C GLY A 79 12.59 11.08 -7.11
N GLU A 80 12.48 11.02 -8.43
CA GLU A 80 11.33 11.54 -9.16
C GLU A 80 10.00 10.86 -8.78
N PRO A 81 8.87 11.59 -8.84
CA PRO A 81 7.54 11.08 -8.54
C PRO A 81 6.97 10.31 -9.74
N ASN A 82 7.64 9.23 -10.14
CA ASN A 82 7.30 8.42 -11.31
C ASN A 82 6.76 7.02 -10.94
N GLU A 83 6.57 6.74 -9.65
CA GLU A 83 6.11 5.46 -9.12
C GLU A 83 5.09 5.69 -8.01
N PHE A 84 3.92 5.06 -8.13
CA PHE A 84 2.79 5.24 -7.22
C PHE A 84 2.18 3.89 -6.85
N ASP A 85 2.05 3.65 -5.55
CA ASP A 85 1.40 2.45 -5.01
C ASP A 85 -0.05 2.78 -4.64
N LEU A 86 -1.02 2.07 -5.22
CA LEU A 86 -2.44 2.28 -4.97
C LEU A 86 -3.10 0.97 -4.60
N ASN A 87 -3.91 0.97 -3.52
CA ASN A 87 -4.72 -0.19 -3.22
C ASN A 87 -6.17 0.03 -3.67
N ILE A 88 -6.69 -0.92 -4.44
CA ILE A 88 -8.12 -1.03 -4.74
C ILE A 88 -8.75 -1.73 -3.53
N ILE A 89 -9.56 -1.01 -2.76
CA ILE A 89 -10.18 -1.54 -1.54
C ILE A 89 -11.54 -2.10 -1.86
N LEU A 90 -11.73 -3.38 -1.54
CA LEU A 90 -12.97 -4.12 -1.69
C LEU A 90 -13.49 -4.60 -0.33
N LYS A 91 -14.81 -4.71 -0.23
CA LYS A 91 -15.50 -5.43 0.84
C LYS A 91 -16.14 -6.67 0.26
N ILE A 92 -15.86 -7.81 0.86
CA ILE A 92 -16.55 -9.05 0.50
C ILE A 92 -18.03 -8.93 0.92
N PRO A 93 -19.01 -9.27 0.05
CA PRO A 93 -20.42 -9.04 0.31
C PRO A 93 -21.05 -10.25 1.02
N ILE A 94 -20.49 -10.59 2.19
CA ILE A 94 -20.96 -11.65 3.08
C ILE A 94 -21.04 -11.13 4.50
N ASN A 95 -21.71 -11.84 5.40
CA ASN A 95 -21.73 -11.51 6.81
C ASN A 95 -20.37 -11.86 7.47
N TYR A 96 -19.72 -10.85 8.07
CA TYR A 96 -18.36 -10.95 8.57
C TYR A 96 -18.26 -11.80 9.85
N CYS A 97 -19.39 -12.08 10.52
CA CYS A 97 -19.44 -13.01 11.65
C CYS A 97 -19.10 -14.45 11.26
N TYR A 98 -19.21 -14.78 9.97
CA TYR A 98 -18.87 -16.11 9.46
C TYR A 98 -17.43 -16.19 8.92
N ILE A 99 -16.69 -15.08 8.88
CA ILE A 99 -15.30 -15.05 8.46
C ILE A 99 -14.40 -15.30 9.67
N ASN A 100 -13.66 -16.39 9.63
CA ASN A 100 -12.59 -16.66 10.57
C ASN A 100 -11.24 -16.24 10.00
N PHE A 101 -10.36 -15.81 10.90
CA PHE A 101 -9.01 -15.35 10.60
C PHE A 101 -8.02 -16.30 11.28
N HIS A 102 -7.34 -17.12 10.50
CA HIS A 102 -6.37 -18.09 11.01
C HIS A 102 -4.94 -17.55 10.81
N PRO A 103 -4.20 -17.20 11.86
CA PRO A 103 -2.79 -16.81 11.73
C PRO A 103 -1.98 -17.98 11.15
N ILE A 104 -1.24 -17.73 10.08
CA ILE A 104 -0.40 -18.76 9.44
C ILE A 104 1.05 -18.59 9.89
N SER A 105 1.54 -17.36 9.78
CA SER A 105 2.89 -16.95 10.18
C SER A 105 2.92 -15.43 10.37
N PRO A 106 3.98 -14.85 10.96
CA PRO A 106 4.03 -13.41 11.19
C PRO A 106 3.76 -12.60 9.91
N GLY A 107 2.74 -11.74 9.96
CA GLY A 107 2.33 -10.91 8.83
C GLY A 107 1.37 -11.58 7.83
N TYR A 108 0.95 -12.83 8.08
CA TYR A 108 0.10 -13.60 7.16
C TYR A 108 -1.10 -14.26 7.85
N VAL A 109 -2.22 -14.29 7.15
CA VAL A 109 -3.50 -14.82 7.63
C VAL A 109 -4.21 -15.61 6.54
N GLU A 110 -4.92 -16.66 6.93
CA GLU A 110 -5.90 -17.36 6.10
C GLU A 110 -7.31 -16.87 6.47
N LEU A 111 -8.14 -16.69 5.46
CA LEU A 111 -9.52 -16.25 5.60
C LEU A 111 -10.44 -17.41 5.23
N SER A 112 -11.16 -17.97 6.21
CA SER A 112 -12.11 -19.07 5.99
C SER A 112 -13.53 -18.65 6.34
N ILE A 113 -14.52 -19.20 5.65
CA ILE A 113 -15.94 -18.88 5.81
C ILE A 113 -16.65 -20.13 6.34
N THR A 114 -17.22 -20.06 7.54
CA THR A 114 -17.67 -21.27 8.28
C THR A 114 -18.99 -21.86 7.79
N ASP A 115 -19.92 -21.00 7.39
CA ASP A 115 -21.22 -21.40 6.83
C ASP A 115 -21.52 -20.46 5.67
N ASP A 116 -21.07 -20.84 4.47
CA ASP A 116 -21.24 -20.03 3.27
C ASP A 116 -22.71 -19.70 3.01
N VAL A 117 -23.62 -20.65 3.27
CA VAL A 117 -25.05 -20.47 3.02
C VAL A 117 -25.63 -19.37 3.90
N GLN A 118 -25.35 -19.41 5.20
CA GLN A 118 -25.80 -18.38 6.15
C GLN A 118 -25.05 -17.06 5.98
N ALA A 119 -23.76 -17.12 5.62
CA ALA A 119 -22.95 -15.94 5.33
C ALA A 119 -23.55 -15.12 4.18
N TYR A 120 -24.12 -15.78 3.17
CA TYR A 120 -24.85 -15.12 2.09
C TYR A 120 -26.26 -14.66 2.49
N ALA A 121 -27.03 -15.53 3.14
CA ALA A 121 -28.43 -15.26 3.47
C ALA A 121 -28.60 -14.04 4.39
N THR A 122 -27.66 -13.87 5.33
CA THR A 122 -27.69 -12.79 6.33
C THR A 122 -26.94 -11.53 5.88
N ALA A 123 -26.38 -11.52 4.67
CA ALA A 123 -25.69 -10.38 4.08
C ALA A 123 -26.66 -9.45 3.32
N GLU A 124 -27.91 -9.31 3.79
CA GLU A 124 -29.06 -8.66 3.12
C GLU A 124 -28.74 -7.30 2.47
N ILE A 125 -27.72 -6.60 2.96
CA ILE A 125 -27.21 -5.32 2.42
C ILE A 125 -26.75 -5.41 0.96
N TYR A 126 -26.37 -6.59 0.45
CA TYR A 126 -25.70 -6.71 -0.86
C TYR A 126 -26.55 -7.21 -2.03
N ASN A 127 -27.74 -7.77 -1.78
CA ASN A 127 -28.69 -8.28 -2.79
C ASN A 127 -28.00 -8.83 -4.06
N LEU A 128 -27.18 -9.87 -3.91
CA LEU A 128 -26.43 -10.45 -5.03
C LEU A 128 -27.36 -11.18 -5.99
N THR A 129 -27.18 -10.94 -7.28
CA THR A 129 -27.81 -11.77 -8.32
C THR A 129 -27.19 -13.17 -8.32
N TYR A 130 -27.90 -14.15 -8.89
CA TYR A 130 -27.37 -15.51 -9.05
C TYR A 130 -26.01 -15.55 -9.75
N ARG A 131 -25.81 -14.71 -10.78
CA ARG A 131 -24.52 -14.64 -11.52
C ARG A 131 -23.38 -14.10 -10.65
N GLU A 132 -23.66 -13.08 -9.85
CA GLU A 132 -22.67 -12.49 -8.93
C GLU A 132 -22.31 -13.46 -7.81
N ARG A 133 -23.32 -14.15 -7.23
CA ARG A 133 -23.09 -15.19 -6.23
C ARG A 133 -22.21 -16.32 -6.76
N ARG A 134 -22.52 -16.84 -7.97
CA ARG A 134 -21.68 -17.86 -8.62
C ARG A 134 -20.25 -17.39 -8.89
N ARG A 135 -20.03 -16.10 -9.16
CA ARG A 135 -18.67 -15.55 -9.33
C ARG A 135 -17.95 -15.48 -7.99
N LEU A 136 -18.63 -15.04 -6.94
CA LEU A 136 -18.09 -14.99 -5.59
C LEU A 136 -17.76 -16.38 -5.06
N ASP A 137 -18.62 -17.38 -5.30
CA ASP A 137 -18.38 -18.78 -4.95
C ASP A 137 -17.09 -19.32 -5.59
N LYS A 138 -16.73 -18.87 -6.80
CA LYS A 138 -15.45 -19.26 -7.43
C LYS A 138 -14.21 -18.67 -6.74
N LEU A 139 -14.38 -17.65 -5.92
CA LEU A 139 -13.30 -17.07 -5.11
C LEU A 139 -13.11 -17.84 -3.81
N ILE A 140 -14.03 -18.72 -3.44
CA ILE A 140 -14.02 -19.50 -2.20
C ILE A 140 -13.84 -20.97 -2.58
N ILE A 141 -12.73 -21.57 -2.15
CA ILE A 141 -12.40 -22.96 -2.44
C ILE A 141 -12.25 -23.67 -1.11
N ASP A 142 -13.01 -24.74 -0.89
CA ASP A 142 -13.02 -25.50 0.36
C ASP A 142 -13.18 -24.59 1.58
N HIS A 143 -14.17 -23.68 1.52
CA HIS A 143 -14.45 -22.66 2.53
C HIS A 143 -13.35 -21.61 2.76
N ILE A 144 -12.28 -21.61 1.97
CA ILE A 144 -11.17 -20.65 2.09
C ILE A 144 -11.27 -19.61 0.98
N LEU A 145 -11.17 -18.34 1.34
CA LEU A 145 -11.12 -17.26 0.36
C LEU A 145 -9.76 -17.28 -0.34
N ASN A 146 -9.77 -17.65 -1.61
CA ASN A 146 -8.56 -17.90 -2.38
C ASN A 146 -7.91 -16.58 -2.86
N PRO A 147 -6.72 -16.22 -2.35
CA PRO A 147 -6.02 -14.98 -2.73
C PRO A 147 -5.67 -14.92 -4.22
N ASN A 148 -5.30 -16.04 -4.84
CA ASN A 148 -4.94 -16.07 -6.26
C ASN A 148 -6.15 -15.88 -7.15
N GLY A 149 -7.25 -16.60 -6.89
CA GLY A 149 -8.52 -16.44 -7.58
C GLY A 149 -9.03 -15.00 -7.49
N PHE A 150 -8.97 -14.40 -6.30
CA PHE A 150 -9.31 -12.99 -6.10
C PHE A 150 -8.43 -12.05 -6.93
N ARG A 151 -7.11 -12.22 -6.88
CA ARG A 151 -6.18 -11.40 -7.67
C ARG A 151 -6.40 -11.55 -9.17
N GLN A 152 -6.58 -12.78 -9.65
CA GLN A 152 -6.81 -13.08 -11.07
C GLN A 152 -8.15 -12.52 -11.54
N TRP A 153 -9.18 -12.54 -10.69
CA TRP A 153 -10.46 -11.90 -11.00
C TRP A 153 -10.31 -10.40 -11.20
N ILE A 154 -9.69 -9.67 -10.25
CA ILE A 154 -9.44 -8.23 -10.41
C ILE A 154 -8.58 -7.94 -11.65
N LYS A 155 -7.54 -8.74 -11.88
CA LYS A 155 -6.71 -8.68 -13.08
C LYS A 155 -7.56 -8.80 -14.36
N SER A 156 -8.48 -9.75 -14.41
CA SER A 156 -9.32 -9.96 -15.58
C SER A 156 -10.22 -8.77 -15.89
N ILE A 157 -10.72 -8.06 -14.86
CA ILE A 157 -11.54 -6.86 -15.03
C ILE A 157 -10.69 -5.72 -15.60
N ILE A 158 -9.49 -5.51 -15.06
CA ILE A 158 -8.54 -4.49 -15.57
C ILE A 158 -8.17 -4.80 -17.03
N ASP A 159 -7.87 -6.07 -17.33
CA ASP A 159 -7.56 -6.50 -18.70
C ASP A 159 -8.72 -6.22 -19.65
N GLN A 160 -9.95 -6.50 -19.23
CA GLN A 160 -11.13 -6.22 -20.05
C GLN A 160 -11.26 -4.73 -20.35
N VAL A 161 -11.20 -3.88 -19.33
CA VAL A 161 -11.28 -2.41 -19.51
C VAL A 161 -10.20 -1.91 -20.44
N ILE A 162 -8.94 -2.33 -20.26
CA ILE A 162 -7.82 -1.90 -21.09
C ILE A 162 -7.94 -2.40 -22.54
N ASN A 163 -8.44 -3.62 -22.75
CA ASN A 163 -8.56 -4.20 -24.09
C ASN A 163 -9.68 -3.57 -24.93
N GLU A 164 -10.71 -3.01 -24.28
CA GLU A 164 -11.79 -2.26 -24.93
C GLU A 164 -11.34 -0.86 -25.39
N LEU A 165 -10.21 -0.35 -24.89
CA LEU A 165 -9.69 0.96 -25.28
C LEU A 165 -9.13 0.95 -26.72
N PRO A 166 -9.30 2.08 -27.46
CA PRO A 166 -8.68 2.27 -28.76
C PRO A 166 -7.17 2.00 -28.74
N GLY A 167 -6.71 1.21 -29.72
CA GLY A 167 -5.29 0.93 -29.88
C GLY A 167 -4.54 2.12 -30.47
N PHE A 168 -3.35 2.41 -29.94
CA PHE A 168 -2.40 3.36 -30.51
C PHE A 168 -0.99 2.80 -30.42
N ARG A 169 -0.45 2.34 -31.55
CA ARG A 169 0.83 1.59 -31.60
C ARG A 169 0.78 0.37 -30.65
N ASN A 170 1.71 0.28 -29.70
CA ASN A 170 1.81 -0.79 -28.70
C ASN A 170 1.13 -0.43 -27.36
N GLU A 171 0.31 0.62 -27.33
CA GLU A 171 -0.34 1.17 -26.14
C GLU A 171 -1.85 1.33 -26.39
N ARG A 172 -2.58 1.65 -25.32
CA ARG A 172 -4.03 1.91 -25.36
C ARG A 172 -4.30 3.37 -25.02
N GLU A 173 -5.21 4.03 -25.74
CA GLU A 173 -5.61 5.41 -25.46
C GLU A 173 -6.85 5.44 -24.56
N LEU A 174 -6.71 6.03 -23.37
CA LEU A 174 -7.82 6.34 -22.48
C LEU A 174 -8.20 7.81 -22.62
N LEU A 175 -9.42 8.09 -23.07
CA LEU A 175 -9.99 9.43 -23.01
C LEU A 175 -10.46 9.72 -21.58
N VAL A 176 -9.79 10.67 -20.92
CA VAL A 176 -10.07 11.04 -19.53
C VAL A 176 -10.98 12.25 -19.50
N ASN A 177 -12.19 12.08 -18.97
CA ASN A 177 -13.22 13.13 -18.80
C ASN A 177 -13.40 14.04 -20.04
N ASN A 178 -13.34 13.46 -21.25
CA ASN A 178 -13.41 14.19 -22.54
C ASN A 178 -12.41 15.35 -22.68
N SER A 179 -11.34 15.36 -21.87
CA SER A 179 -10.43 16.50 -21.74
C SER A 179 -9.05 16.19 -22.35
N PHE A 180 -8.48 15.04 -22.04
CA PHE A 180 -7.18 14.62 -22.56
C PHE A 180 -7.11 13.11 -22.78
N LYS A 181 -6.13 12.66 -23.57
CA LYS A 181 -5.89 11.25 -23.84
C LYS A 181 -4.63 10.77 -23.12
N ALA A 182 -4.79 9.92 -22.11
CA ALA A 182 -3.65 9.22 -21.50
C ALA A 182 -3.33 7.95 -22.31
N LYS A 183 -2.05 7.63 -22.47
CA LYS A 183 -1.66 6.33 -23.00
C LYS A 183 -1.34 5.38 -21.87
N ILE A 184 -1.89 4.18 -21.95
CA ILE A 184 -1.80 3.18 -20.90
C ILE A 184 -1.21 1.91 -21.48
N LYS A 185 -0.22 1.38 -20.78
CA LYS A 185 0.36 0.07 -21.03
C LYS A 185 0.37 -0.71 -19.74
N ARG A 186 -0.06 -1.97 -19.81
CA ARG A 186 0.03 -2.88 -18.67
C ARG A 186 1.41 -3.57 -18.65
N SER A 187 1.97 -3.74 -17.45
CA SER A 187 3.10 -4.62 -17.15
C SER A 187 2.84 -5.41 -15.85
N GLU A 188 3.66 -6.43 -15.56
CA GLU A 188 3.50 -7.24 -14.32
C GLU A 188 4.83 -7.34 -13.55
N SER A 189 4.77 -7.05 -12.24
CA SER A 189 5.82 -7.34 -11.27
C SER A 189 5.22 -7.62 -9.88
N GLY A 190 5.41 -8.83 -9.33
CA GLY A 190 4.97 -9.21 -7.98
C GLY A 190 3.45 -9.21 -7.76
N PRO A 191 2.94 -8.82 -6.56
CA PRO A 191 1.50 -8.83 -6.23
C PRO A 191 0.70 -7.76 -6.97
N ALA A 192 1.34 -6.68 -7.43
CA ALA A 192 0.68 -5.57 -8.08
C ALA A 192 0.31 -5.89 -9.53
N ILE A 193 -0.69 -5.17 -10.03
CA ILE A 193 -0.99 -5.02 -11.45
C ILE A 193 -0.45 -3.65 -11.84
N THR A 194 0.68 -3.61 -12.55
CA THR A 194 1.39 -2.37 -12.84
C THR A 194 0.87 -1.74 -14.14
N LEU A 195 0.48 -0.46 -14.07
CA LEU A 195 0.12 0.34 -15.23
C LEU A 195 1.20 1.38 -15.47
N ILE A 196 1.73 1.41 -16.69
CA ILE A 196 2.58 2.47 -17.20
C ILE A 196 1.67 3.47 -17.90
N ILE A 197 1.62 4.68 -17.37
CA ILE A 197 0.74 5.76 -17.81
C ILE A 197 1.60 6.89 -18.36
N ASN A 198 1.33 7.28 -19.60
CA ASN A 198 1.89 8.47 -20.23
C ASN A 198 0.78 9.52 -20.35
N ILE A 199 0.95 10.61 -19.62
CA ILE A 199 0.03 11.76 -19.62
C ILE A 199 0.59 12.78 -20.64
N PRO A 200 -0.26 13.38 -21.50
CA PRO A 200 0.17 14.44 -22.40
C PRO A 200 0.92 15.55 -21.67
N ASP A 201 1.94 16.10 -22.33
CA ASP A 201 2.77 17.19 -21.83
C ASP A 201 3.56 16.88 -20.54
N GLN A 202 3.62 15.60 -20.13
CA GLN A 202 4.55 15.09 -19.13
C GLN A 202 5.70 14.35 -19.82
N ASN A 203 6.94 14.71 -19.51
CA ASN A 203 8.13 14.10 -20.12
C ASN A 203 8.43 12.69 -19.61
N GLU A 204 7.85 12.29 -18.47
CA GLU A 204 8.14 11.01 -17.81
C GLU A 204 6.87 10.15 -17.74
N CYS A 205 7.03 8.87 -18.07
CA CYS A 205 5.99 7.87 -17.82
C CYS A 205 5.88 7.60 -16.32
N ILE A 206 4.65 7.37 -15.87
CA ILE A 206 4.33 7.05 -14.49
C ILE A 206 4.04 5.55 -14.38
N SER A 207 4.68 4.87 -13.44
CA SER A 207 4.35 3.51 -13.03
C SER A 207 3.35 3.54 -11.87
N VAL A 208 2.24 2.83 -12.01
CA VAL A 208 1.21 2.73 -10.98
C VAL A 208 0.96 1.27 -10.63
N ASP A 209 1.29 0.90 -9.40
CA ASP A 209 1.05 -0.43 -8.87
C ASP A 209 -0.35 -0.51 -8.25
N LEU A 210 -1.27 -1.17 -8.94
CA LEU A 210 -2.62 -1.43 -8.45
C LEU A 210 -2.67 -2.75 -7.70
N VAL A 211 -2.85 -2.67 -6.38
CA VAL A 211 -2.92 -3.85 -5.50
C VAL A 211 -4.35 -4.04 -5.01
N PRO A 212 -5.04 -5.14 -5.37
CA PRO A 212 -6.35 -5.42 -4.81
C PRO A 212 -6.25 -5.80 -3.32
N ALA A 213 -7.21 -5.35 -2.53
CA ALA A 213 -7.18 -5.52 -1.07
C ALA A 213 -8.59 -5.69 -0.50
N LEU A 214 -8.73 -6.57 0.50
CA LEU A 214 -9.97 -6.71 1.26
C LEU A 214 -9.87 -5.92 2.56
N SER A 215 -10.87 -5.07 2.84
CA SER A 215 -10.92 -4.28 4.08
C SER A 215 -11.68 -4.99 5.19
N PHE A 216 -11.11 -4.97 6.39
CA PHE A 216 -11.71 -5.51 7.61
C PHE A 216 -11.58 -4.51 8.76
N ASN A 217 -12.45 -4.63 9.76
CA ASN A 217 -12.30 -3.84 10.99
C ASN A 217 -11.05 -4.31 11.78
N ILE A 218 -10.30 -3.36 12.34
CA ILE A 218 -9.08 -3.59 13.12
C ILE A 218 -9.32 -4.56 14.28
N THR A 219 -10.52 -4.62 14.85
CA THR A 219 -10.86 -5.58 15.92
C THR A 219 -10.60 -7.03 15.53
N PHE A 220 -10.76 -7.39 14.25
CA PHE A 220 -10.43 -8.74 13.75
C PHE A 220 -8.93 -9.04 13.73
N ALA A 221 -8.08 -8.02 13.85
CA ALA A 221 -6.62 -8.16 13.88
C ALA A 221 -6.06 -8.40 15.29
N GLU A 222 -6.89 -8.41 16.35
CA GLU A 222 -6.44 -8.55 17.75
C GLU A 222 -5.55 -9.78 17.95
N ARG A 223 -5.95 -10.91 17.38
CA ARG A 223 -5.21 -12.18 17.48
C ARG A 223 -4.15 -12.37 16.39
N LEU A 224 -4.02 -11.42 15.46
CA LEU A 224 -3.13 -11.52 14.30
C LEU A 224 -1.78 -10.85 14.53
N THR A 225 -1.64 -10.02 15.58
CA THR A 225 -0.41 -9.27 15.85
C THR A 225 -0.23 -8.95 17.33
N THR A 226 1.01 -9.04 17.82
CA THR A 226 1.37 -8.66 19.20
C THR A 226 1.33 -7.14 19.42
N LYS A 227 1.30 -6.35 18.34
CA LYS A 227 1.25 -4.89 18.38
C LYS A 227 -0.16 -4.32 18.28
N PHE A 228 -1.20 -5.13 18.51
CA PHE A 228 -2.58 -4.69 18.38
C PHE A 228 -2.90 -3.45 19.22
N HIS A 229 -2.35 -3.35 20.42
CA HIS A 229 -2.50 -2.19 21.30
C HIS A 229 -2.09 -0.86 20.64
N ILE A 230 -1.08 -0.85 19.77
CA ILE A 230 -0.65 0.35 19.02
C ILE A 230 -1.66 0.67 17.90
N LEU A 231 -2.17 -0.37 17.24
CA LEU A 231 -3.07 -0.27 16.09
C LEU A 231 -4.46 0.20 16.51
N GLN A 232 -5.00 -0.33 17.61
CA GLN A 232 -6.34 0.00 18.10
C GLN A 232 -6.46 1.45 18.56
N GLU A 233 -5.36 2.14 18.89
CA GLU A 233 -5.35 3.55 19.27
C GLU A 233 -5.44 4.49 18.07
N ARG A 234 -5.20 4.00 16.85
CA ARG A 234 -5.24 4.83 15.63
C ARG A 234 -6.67 5.18 15.26
N ARG A 235 -6.85 6.31 14.56
CA ARG A 235 -8.19 6.81 14.18
C ARG A 235 -8.85 5.88 13.17
N ASN A 236 -8.11 5.49 12.15
CA ASN A 236 -8.58 4.57 11.14
C ASN A 236 -8.62 3.13 11.70
N LYS A 237 -9.81 2.54 11.66
CA LYS A 237 -10.07 1.17 12.16
C LYS A 237 -10.12 0.14 11.04
N GLU A 238 -9.54 0.41 9.88
CA GLU A 238 -9.46 -0.56 8.79
C GLU A 238 -8.06 -1.17 8.70
N TRP A 239 -7.99 -2.47 8.54
CA TRP A 239 -6.80 -3.16 8.03
C TRP A 239 -7.14 -3.88 6.73
N PHE A 240 -6.10 -4.28 6.01
CA PHE A 240 -6.24 -4.85 4.69
C PHE A 240 -5.59 -6.22 4.58
N ALA A 241 -6.31 -7.17 3.97
CA ALA A 241 -5.74 -8.42 3.51
C ALA A 241 -5.33 -8.26 2.04
N ILE A 242 -4.03 -8.44 1.76
CA ILE A 242 -3.44 -8.30 0.42
C ILE A 242 -3.14 -9.70 -0.13
N PRO A 243 -3.60 -10.07 -1.34
CA PRO A 243 -3.30 -11.37 -1.92
C PRO A 243 -1.82 -11.44 -2.32
N ILE A 244 -1.18 -12.59 -2.06
CA ILE A 244 0.22 -12.85 -2.43
C ILE A 244 0.21 -13.75 -3.66
N PRO A 245 0.99 -13.43 -4.71
CA PRO A 245 1.07 -14.28 -5.89
C PRO A 245 1.85 -15.56 -5.60
N GLU A 246 1.40 -16.69 -6.17
CA GLU A 246 2.03 -18.02 -6.03
C GLU A 246 3.51 -18.05 -6.43
N LYS A 247 3.92 -17.19 -7.36
CA LYS A 247 5.28 -17.19 -7.92
C LYS A 247 6.34 -16.60 -6.98
N ASP A 248 5.93 -15.89 -5.93
CA ASP A 248 6.85 -15.17 -5.03
C ASP A 248 7.31 -16.01 -3.82
N SER A 249 6.96 -17.30 -3.75
CA SER A 249 7.24 -18.13 -2.57
C SER A 249 7.66 -19.57 -2.89
N ASN A 250 8.78 -20.01 -2.31
CA ASN A 250 9.14 -21.43 -2.19
C ASN A 250 8.25 -22.22 -1.20
N PHE A 251 7.14 -21.61 -0.75
CA PHE A 251 6.24 -22.13 0.27
C PHE A 251 4.80 -22.13 -0.25
N ASP A 252 3.94 -22.97 0.31
CA ASP A 252 2.53 -22.99 -0.05
C ASP A 252 1.84 -21.67 0.33
N THR A 253 1.60 -20.81 -0.66
CA THR A 253 0.92 -19.51 -0.55
C THR A 253 -0.55 -19.56 -0.93
N LYS A 254 -1.09 -20.74 -1.26
CA LYS A 254 -2.43 -20.89 -1.85
C LYS A 254 -3.56 -20.25 -1.05
N SER A 255 -3.41 -20.11 0.27
CA SER A 255 -4.39 -19.48 1.17
C SER A 255 -3.87 -18.23 1.90
N ARG A 256 -2.64 -17.78 1.61
CA ARG A 256 -1.98 -16.73 2.39
C ARG A 256 -2.38 -15.33 1.92
N TRP A 257 -2.96 -14.57 2.83
CA TRP A 257 -3.14 -13.13 2.70
C TRP A 257 -2.12 -12.40 3.57
N ARG A 258 -1.47 -11.37 3.01
CA ARG A 258 -0.57 -10.50 3.75
C ARG A 258 -1.37 -9.44 4.51
N LEU A 259 -1.10 -9.30 5.80
CA LEU A 259 -1.62 -8.24 6.64
C LEU A 259 -1.04 -6.89 6.19
N SER A 260 -1.88 -5.88 6.04
CA SER A 260 -1.46 -4.52 5.73
C SER A 260 -2.18 -3.53 6.63
N PHE A 261 -1.38 -2.69 7.29
CA PHE A 261 -1.82 -1.64 8.21
C PHE A 261 -1.47 -0.25 7.67
N SER A 262 -1.57 -0.06 6.35
CA SER A 262 -1.08 1.15 5.66
C SER A 262 -1.66 2.45 6.23
N HIS A 263 -2.92 2.45 6.67
CA HIS A 263 -3.52 3.62 7.32
C HIS A 263 -2.87 3.91 8.68
N GLN A 264 -2.70 2.88 9.52
CA GLN A 264 -2.09 3.03 10.83
C GLN A 264 -0.62 3.45 10.72
N GLU A 265 0.13 2.86 9.79
CA GLU A 265 1.51 3.26 9.49
C GLU A 265 1.59 4.73 9.06
N ASN A 266 0.67 5.19 8.21
CA ASN A 266 0.64 6.58 7.76
C ASN A 266 0.29 7.55 8.91
N GLU A 267 -0.70 7.22 9.74
CA GLU A 267 -1.03 8.02 10.93
C GLU A 267 0.15 8.11 11.90
N MET A 268 0.91 7.03 12.08
CA MET A 268 2.14 7.05 12.87
C MET A 268 3.17 8.00 12.25
N LEU A 269 3.41 7.92 10.93
CA LEU A 269 4.35 8.81 10.25
C LEU A 269 3.93 10.29 10.26
N GLU A 270 2.63 10.57 10.25
CA GLU A 270 2.09 11.93 10.40
C GLU A 270 2.31 12.47 11.82
N MET A 271 2.05 11.65 12.84
CA MET A 271 2.31 11.99 14.23
C MET A 271 3.80 12.26 14.49
N TYR A 272 4.68 11.51 13.82
CA TYR A 272 6.12 11.64 13.95
C TYR A 272 6.77 12.32 12.74
N GLY A 273 6.17 13.41 12.24
CA GLY A 273 6.62 14.15 11.06
C GLY A 273 8.14 14.36 10.91
N PRO A 274 8.89 14.74 11.97
CA PRO A 274 10.35 14.90 11.91
C PRO A 274 11.14 13.64 11.54
N VAL A 275 10.54 12.45 11.58
CA VAL A 275 11.18 11.19 11.15
C VAL A 275 11.27 11.06 9.63
N LYS A 276 10.38 11.73 8.88
CA LYS A 276 10.29 11.58 7.41
C LYS A 276 11.58 12.03 6.70
N PRO A 277 12.22 13.17 7.03
CA PRO A 277 13.55 13.51 6.53
C PRO A 277 14.60 12.43 6.80
N ILE A 278 14.58 11.81 7.97
CA ILE A 278 15.53 10.76 8.36
C ILE A 278 15.35 9.50 7.51
N ILE A 279 14.10 9.05 7.34
CA ILE A 279 13.77 7.91 6.48
C ILE A 279 14.29 8.17 5.05
N ARG A 280 14.06 9.37 4.51
CA ARG A 280 14.54 9.73 3.17
C ARG A 280 16.07 9.74 3.10
N LEU A 281 16.76 10.23 4.12
CA LEU A 281 18.22 10.23 4.18
C LEU A 281 18.80 8.80 4.21
N ILE A 282 18.21 7.89 4.99
CA ILE A 282 18.63 6.48 5.02
C ILE A 282 18.36 5.80 3.68
N LYS A 283 17.20 6.05 3.06
CA LYS A 283 16.91 5.55 1.70
C LYS A 283 17.93 6.09 0.69
N LYS A 284 18.32 7.36 0.79
CA LYS A 284 19.32 7.97 -0.09
C LYS A 284 20.69 7.31 0.10
N LEU A 285 21.09 7.07 1.36
CA LEU A 285 22.31 6.33 1.67
C LEU A 285 22.28 4.94 1.05
N ARG A 286 21.21 4.17 1.28
CA ARG A 286 21.01 2.83 0.69
C ARG A 286 21.18 2.85 -0.82
N ASP A 287 20.52 3.78 -1.51
CA ASP A 287 20.55 3.87 -2.97
C ASP A 287 21.94 4.28 -3.48
N THR A 288 22.59 5.23 -2.83
CA THR A 288 23.96 5.65 -3.16
C THR A 288 24.98 4.53 -2.94
N GLN A 289 24.79 3.70 -1.92
CA GLN A 289 25.65 2.54 -1.63
C GLN A 289 25.25 1.27 -2.42
N ASN A 290 24.20 1.33 -3.26
CA ASN A 290 23.70 0.21 -4.04
C ASN A 290 23.31 -1.03 -3.20
N TRP A 291 22.72 -0.81 -2.02
CA TRP A 291 22.26 -1.88 -1.12
C TRP A 291 20.92 -2.48 -1.58
N LYS A 292 20.97 -3.37 -2.56
CA LYS A 292 19.80 -3.93 -3.25
C LYS A 292 18.86 -4.77 -2.38
N ASN A 293 19.35 -5.31 -1.26
CA ASN A 293 18.58 -6.22 -0.40
C ASN A 293 17.81 -5.52 0.72
N ILE A 294 17.89 -4.18 0.82
CA ILE A 294 17.23 -3.41 1.87
C ILE A 294 15.98 -2.73 1.30
N ALA A 295 14.82 -3.36 1.47
CA ALA A 295 13.55 -2.78 1.04
C ALA A 295 13.23 -1.47 1.79
N SER A 296 12.56 -0.54 1.12
CA SER A 296 12.11 0.72 1.73
C SER A 296 11.24 0.50 2.98
N TYR A 297 10.46 -0.58 2.99
CA TYR A 297 9.62 -0.97 4.11
C TYR A 297 10.43 -1.34 5.37
N TYR A 298 11.62 -1.94 5.21
CA TYR A 298 12.50 -2.27 6.35
C TYR A 298 13.02 -1.00 7.02
N ILE A 299 13.43 -0.01 6.22
CA ILE A 299 13.90 1.29 6.73
C ILE A 299 12.79 2.00 7.52
N GLU A 300 11.56 2.04 6.97
CA GLU A 300 10.41 2.62 7.66
C GLU A 300 10.11 1.89 8.98
N THR A 301 10.15 0.55 8.97
CA THR A 301 9.89 -0.28 10.15
C THR A 301 10.94 -0.05 11.25
N VAL A 302 12.23 0.00 10.91
CA VAL A 302 13.30 0.27 11.89
C VAL A 302 13.11 1.65 12.51
N CYS A 303 12.78 2.67 11.69
CA CYS A 303 12.50 4.01 12.20
C CYS A 303 11.31 4.01 13.15
N LEU A 304 10.18 3.40 12.77
CA LEU A 304 8.98 3.33 13.62
C LEU A 304 9.22 2.57 14.94
N ASN A 305 9.98 1.48 14.90
CA ASN A 305 10.38 0.76 16.11
C ASN A 305 11.23 1.66 17.03
N LYS A 306 12.18 2.42 16.46
CA LYS A 306 13.01 3.35 17.23
C LYS A 306 12.20 4.48 17.87
N LEU A 307 11.17 4.98 17.20
CA LEU A 307 10.23 5.96 17.77
C LEU A 307 9.51 5.41 19.01
N THR A 308 9.11 4.15 18.94
CA THR A 308 8.43 3.46 20.03
C THR A 308 9.39 3.24 21.21
N GLU A 309 10.63 2.84 20.95
CA GLU A 309 11.69 2.71 21.97
C GLU A 309 12.04 4.05 22.64
N CYS A 310 12.12 5.13 21.85
CA CYS A 310 12.51 6.47 22.34
C CYS A 310 11.34 7.26 22.95
N ASN A 311 10.17 6.65 23.13
CA ASN A 311 9.00 7.18 23.82
C ASN A 311 8.75 8.69 23.59
N MET A 312 8.48 9.09 22.34
CA MET A 312 8.19 10.47 21.92
C MET A 312 9.29 11.54 22.17
N VAL A 313 10.50 11.16 22.58
CA VAL A 313 11.58 12.14 22.84
C VAL A 313 12.14 12.77 21.55
N ILE A 314 11.65 12.40 20.35
CA ILE A 314 12.06 13.03 19.07
C ILE A 314 11.98 14.56 19.10
N ASN A 315 10.97 15.14 19.76
CA ASN A 315 10.85 16.61 19.82
C ASN A 315 11.96 17.27 20.67
N LYS A 316 12.75 16.48 21.41
CA LYS A 316 13.88 16.93 22.22
C LYS A 316 15.23 16.39 21.71
N THR A 317 15.21 15.50 20.71
CA THR A 317 16.39 14.89 20.11
C THR A 317 16.65 15.54 18.77
N SER A 318 17.88 15.98 18.52
CA SER A 318 18.27 16.50 17.20
C SER A 318 18.09 15.43 16.12
N GLN A 319 17.72 15.86 14.91
CA GLN A 319 17.53 14.97 13.77
C GLN A 319 18.82 14.22 13.41
N THR A 320 19.97 14.89 13.54
CA THR A 320 21.30 14.29 13.32
C THR A 320 21.54 13.14 14.29
N LEU A 321 21.29 13.33 15.59
CA LEU A 321 21.49 12.28 16.60
C LEU A 321 20.55 11.09 16.36
N PHE A 322 19.29 11.36 16.02
CA PHE A 322 18.33 10.31 15.70
C PHE A 322 18.76 9.50 14.47
N PHE A 323 19.22 10.17 13.41
CA PHE A 323 19.78 9.52 12.21
C PHE A 323 20.93 8.57 12.55
N PHE A 324 21.92 9.02 13.34
CA PHE A 324 23.03 8.17 13.77
C PHE A 324 22.56 6.97 14.59
N THR A 325 21.61 7.18 15.51
CA THR A 325 21.06 6.10 16.33
C THR A 325 20.35 5.03 15.50
N VAL A 326 19.70 5.42 14.40
CA VAL A 326 19.06 4.48 13.48
C VAL A 326 20.11 3.75 12.63
N ILE A 327 21.14 4.43 12.13
CA ILE A 327 22.22 3.79 11.36
C ILE A 327 22.92 2.72 12.16
N CYS A 328 23.21 2.94 13.45
CA CYS A 328 23.87 1.92 14.27
C CYS A 328 23.07 0.60 14.43
N LYS A 329 21.82 0.56 13.97
CA LYS A 329 20.96 -0.63 13.98
C LYS A 329 20.73 -1.25 12.58
N ILE A 330 21.17 -0.59 11.51
CA ILE A 330 21.09 -1.07 10.12
C ILE A 330 22.44 -1.65 9.75
#